data_AF-A0A0A8UNT5-F1
#
_entry.id   AF-A0A0A8UNT5-F1
#
_cell.length_a   1.000
_cell.length_b   1.000
_cell.length_c   1.000
_cell.angle_alpha   90.00
_cell.angle_beta   90.00
_cell.angle_gamma   90.00
#
_symmetry.space_group_name_H-M   'P 1'
#
loop_
_entity.id
_entity.type
_entity.pdbx_description
1 polymer ?
#
loop_
_entity_poly.entity_id
_entity_poly.type
_entity_poly.pdbx_seq_one_letter_code
_entity_poly.pdbx_strand_id
1 'polypeptide(L)'
;MSSKESAKKFLSRVEQFIEKESNPEITKRIFSELKLDKLVTSNKEYTDFYHQITTEKVSLEKLLDYLKQSLIDNEPICRLLAYIEDNNLISDTELKTASTTLQVQINMLCIFEAITVTMANGESFAEDMYEHLVKRSGSYYPGNPFVDFFFGTPFKASLFERLKIISIKPGLLNIIFHKSTGENEEKQSDVDEFVKRKNLSGWNASNVERAIPNATSTSTVSGMGLNILEAAWQDFQGPAKESGGTDNAKAGLMLIKIIEEMQCLSSYQLVSQFLPEKTTADGASYSLLPGLKINSSKKKVSQFAIDSFWRDLYNSWNLLFVGANLDAVFLLIKLLIPSVFAAQPQNYKEIRLLSLFTFAYQYMNEDTINNPFFAATFKFANGKAILKKWGEINKEYGIELFNKLRPTEKNEADVVFEHVFGNYPNFNFLRHIVSFGLSPSQYTLTKAHPKTSSQSRSGFFSPRESTEPAKDKMEVFGEEKNFDMY
;
A
#
# COMPACT_ATOMS: atom_id res chain seq x y z
N MET A 1 8.28 -12.56 -31.02
CA MET A 1 8.65 -13.04 -29.68
C MET A 1 7.47 -12.74 -28.77
N SER A 2 7.06 -13.64 -27.89
CA SER A 2 5.98 -13.34 -26.93
C SER A 2 6.47 -12.34 -25.88
N SER A 3 5.58 -11.52 -25.29
CA SER A 3 5.98 -10.55 -24.25
C SER A 3 6.73 -11.21 -23.09
N LYS A 4 6.34 -12.43 -22.71
CA LYS A 4 7.04 -13.20 -21.66
C LYS A 4 8.46 -13.58 -22.05
N GLU A 5 8.71 -13.93 -23.31
CA GLU A 5 10.06 -14.24 -23.80
C GLU A 5 10.96 -13.00 -23.82
N SER A 6 10.46 -11.88 -24.33
CA SER A 6 11.21 -10.60 -24.34
C SER A 6 11.51 -10.11 -22.93
N ALA A 7 10.53 -10.18 -22.01
CA ALA A 7 10.74 -9.82 -20.60
C ALA A 7 11.78 -10.73 -19.92
N LYS A 8 11.73 -12.05 -20.16
CA LYS A 8 12.75 -12.99 -19.68
C LYS A 8 14.14 -12.64 -20.20
N LYS A 9 14.25 -12.31 -21.49
CA LYS A 9 15.52 -11.92 -22.12
C LYS A 9 16.09 -10.65 -21.47
N PHE A 10 15.26 -9.63 -21.23
CA PHE A 10 15.68 -8.43 -20.50
C PHE A 10 16.23 -8.76 -19.11
N LEU A 11 15.46 -9.50 -18.31
CA LEU A 11 15.86 -9.85 -16.94
C LEU A 11 17.15 -10.68 -16.91
N SER A 12 17.35 -11.57 -17.89
CA SER A 12 18.60 -12.31 -18.02
C SER A 12 19.79 -11.48 -18.46
N ARG A 13 19.59 -10.32 -19.13
CA ARG A 13 20.66 -9.33 -19.32
C ARG A 13 21.00 -8.63 -18.01
N VAL A 14 20.00 -8.23 -17.22
CA VAL A 14 20.21 -7.62 -15.90
C VAL A 14 20.98 -8.55 -14.96
N GLU A 15 20.63 -9.84 -14.95
CA GLU A 15 21.28 -10.87 -14.12
C GLU A 15 22.80 -10.99 -14.34
N GLN A 16 23.31 -10.63 -15.53
CA GLN A 16 24.75 -10.68 -15.83
C GLN A 16 25.56 -9.63 -15.05
N PHE A 17 24.89 -8.61 -14.50
CA PHE A 17 25.54 -7.47 -13.85
C PHE A 17 25.31 -7.41 -12.33
N ILE A 18 24.61 -8.39 -11.74
CA ILE A 18 24.31 -8.42 -10.31
C ILE A 18 24.91 -9.65 -9.63
N GLU A 19 25.22 -9.54 -8.35
CA GLU A 19 25.63 -10.69 -7.55
C GLU A 19 24.41 -11.35 -6.90
N LYS A 20 24.35 -12.68 -6.95
CA LYS A 20 23.27 -13.48 -6.32
C LYS A 20 23.57 -13.83 -4.85
N GLU A 21 24.53 -13.16 -4.23
CA GLU A 21 24.86 -13.30 -2.81
C GLU A 21 24.64 -11.97 -2.09
N SER A 22 24.29 -12.02 -0.80
CA SER A 22 24.34 -10.85 0.05
C SER A 22 25.79 -10.40 0.27
N ASN A 23 25.95 -9.12 0.57
CA ASN A 23 27.23 -8.53 0.93
C ASN A 23 27.15 -8.04 2.39
N PRO A 24 27.89 -8.65 3.33
CA PRO A 24 27.87 -8.27 4.75
C PRO A 24 28.24 -6.82 5.04
N GLU A 25 29.13 -6.21 4.25
CA GLU A 25 29.55 -4.81 4.42
C GLU A 25 28.44 -3.85 4.00
N ILE A 26 27.84 -4.08 2.82
CA ILE A 26 26.67 -3.33 2.35
C ILE A 26 25.53 -3.49 3.35
N THR A 27 25.29 -4.72 3.82
CA THR A 27 24.23 -5.05 4.77
C THR A 27 24.42 -4.30 6.09
N LYS A 28 25.60 -4.36 6.71
CA LYS A 28 25.93 -3.59 7.93
C LYS A 28 25.72 -2.09 7.72
N ARG A 29 26.10 -1.58 6.56
CA ARG A 29 25.87 -0.17 6.23
C ARG A 29 24.38 0.15 6.10
N ILE A 30 23.57 -0.67 5.43
CA ILE A 30 22.12 -0.49 5.38
C ILE A 30 21.54 -0.44 6.80
N PHE A 31 21.89 -1.39 7.68
CA PHE A 31 21.41 -1.39 9.06
C PHE A 31 21.80 -0.13 9.83
N SER A 32 23.05 0.33 9.70
CA SER A 32 23.56 1.53 10.37
C SER A 32 22.95 2.84 9.84
N GLU A 33 22.81 2.98 8.52
CA GLU A 33 22.22 4.17 7.89
C GLU A 33 20.74 4.29 8.25
N LEU A 34 20.03 3.15 8.30
CA LEU A 34 18.60 3.07 8.67
C LEU A 34 18.37 2.93 10.19
N LYS A 35 19.45 2.91 10.98
CA LYS A 35 19.43 2.75 12.45
C LYS A 35 18.71 1.50 12.95
N LEU A 36 18.55 0.50 12.08
CA LEU A 36 17.94 -0.79 12.38
C LEU A 36 18.87 -1.67 13.23
N ASP A 37 20.17 -1.38 13.27
CA ASP A 37 21.14 -1.96 14.21
C ASP A 37 20.83 -1.61 15.68
N LYS A 38 20.00 -0.59 15.91
CA LYS A 38 19.55 -0.15 17.25
C LYS A 38 18.16 -0.66 17.62
N LEU A 39 17.57 -1.52 16.80
CA LEU A 39 16.31 -2.19 17.14
C LEU A 39 16.54 -3.10 18.35
N VAL A 40 15.74 -2.91 19.40
CA VAL A 40 15.71 -3.79 20.56
C VAL A 40 14.53 -4.73 20.39
N THR A 41 14.81 -6.03 20.33
CA THR A 41 13.78 -7.07 20.18
C THR A 41 14.23 -8.34 20.89
N SER A 42 13.27 -9.11 21.40
CA SER A 42 13.49 -10.48 21.89
C SER A 42 13.20 -11.53 20.81
N ASN A 43 12.83 -11.13 19.60
CA ASN A 43 12.55 -12.05 18.51
C ASN A 43 13.83 -12.77 18.06
N LYS A 44 13.91 -14.06 18.40
CA LYS A 44 15.09 -14.88 18.13
C LYS A 44 15.31 -15.07 16.63
N GLU A 45 14.24 -15.28 15.86
CA GLU A 45 14.33 -15.55 14.43
C GLU A 45 15.01 -14.39 13.67
N TYR A 46 14.62 -13.16 13.98
CA TYR A 46 15.24 -11.96 13.43
C TYR A 46 16.66 -11.77 13.95
N THR A 47 16.91 -11.97 15.24
CA THR A 47 18.25 -11.77 15.84
C THR A 47 19.27 -12.73 15.23
N ASP A 48 18.90 -14.00 15.05
CA ASP A 48 19.74 -15.00 14.39
C ASP A 48 20.01 -14.60 12.93
N PHE A 49 18.98 -14.19 12.18
CA PHE A 49 19.11 -13.74 10.79
C PHE A 49 20.01 -12.50 10.66
N TYR A 50 19.80 -11.49 11.51
CA TYR A 50 20.61 -10.27 11.55
C TYR A 50 22.09 -10.58 11.79
N HIS A 51 22.40 -11.46 12.75
CA HIS A 51 23.76 -11.89 12.98
C HIS A 51 24.35 -12.56 11.73
N GLN A 52 23.64 -13.55 11.16
CA GLN A 52 24.10 -14.27 9.97
C GLN A 52 24.37 -13.34 8.78
N ILE A 53 23.40 -12.51 8.40
CA ILE A 53 23.49 -11.66 7.19
C ILE A 53 24.55 -10.54 7.31
N THR A 54 24.93 -10.17 8.55
CA THR A 54 25.99 -9.18 8.79
C THR A 54 27.38 -9.78 8.96
N THR A 55 27.50 -11.10 9.13
CA THR A 55 28.79 -11.80 9.26
C THR A 55 29.15 -12.63 8.04
N GLU A 56 28.16 -13.18 7.35
CA GLU A 56 28.35 -14.18 6.29
C GLU A 56 27.60 -13.78 5.01
N LYS A 57 28.13 -14.21 3.87
CA LYS A 57 27.41 -14.13 2.60
C LYS A 57 26.27 -15.16 2.60
N VAL A 58 25.08 -14.73 2.23
CA VAL A 58 23.88 -15.58 2.11
C VAL A 58 23.47 -15.63 0.65
N SER A 59 23.19 -16.83 0.13
CA SER A 59 22.67 -17.00 -1.23
C SER A 59 21.29 -16.36 -1.33
N LEU A 60 21.11 -15.51 -2.35
CA LEU A 60 19.87 -14.82 -2.69
C LEU A 60 19.21 -15.41 -3.94
N GLU A 61 19.72 -16.53 -4.47
CA GLU A 61 19.25 -17.12 -5.73
C GLU A 61 17.76 -17.42 -5.69
N LYS A 62 17.26 -18.08 -4.64
CA LYS A 62 15.83 -18.38 -4.49
C LYS A 62 14.96 -17.12 -4.43
N LEU A 63 15.43 -16.10 -3.71
CA LEU A 63 14.72 -14.82 -3.58
C LEU A 63 14.63 -14.10 -4.93
N LEU A 64 15.74 -14.01 -5.65
CA LEU A 64 15.85 -13.31 -6.93
C LEU A 64 15.12 -14.05 -8.05
N ASP A 65 15.23 -15.38 -8.11
CA ASP A 65 14.51 -16.20 -9.09
C ASP A 65 13.00 -16.13 -8.87
N TYR A 66 12.55 -16.12 -7.60
CA TYR A 66 11.14 -15.93 -7.28
C TYR A 66 10.64 -14.53 -7.68
N LEU A 67 11.40 -13.47 -7.36
CA LEU A 67 11.05 -12.11 -7.77
C LEU A 67 10.99 -12.00 -9.30
N LYS A 68 11.99 -12.55 -10.02
CA LYS A 68 12.02 -12.59 -11.48
C LYS A 68 10.77 -13.25 -12.05
N GLN A 69 10.40 -14.43 -11.55
CA GLN A 69 9.20 -15.12 -12.00
C GLN A 69 7.94 -14.31 -11.70
N SER A 70 7.87 -13.69 -10.52
CA SER A 70 6.74 -12.84 -10.14
C SER A 70 6.61 -11.61 -11.05
N LEU A 71 7.74 -10.98 -11.45
CA LEU A 71 7.74 -9.84 -12.38
C LEU A 71 7.24 -10.25 -13.77
N ILE A 72 7.53 -11.47 -14.22
CA ILE A 72 7.04 -12.04 -15.49
C ILE A 72 5.56 -12.40 -15.41
N ASP A 73 5.08 -12.83 -14.25
CA ASP A 73 3.68 -13.19 -14.04
C ASP A 73 2.78 -11.97 -13.81
N ASN A 74 3.33 -10.84 -13.39
CA ASN A 74 2.64 -9.55 -13.34
C ASN A 74 2.52 -8.95 -14.75
N GLU A 75 1.33 -9.03 -15.35
CA GLU A 75 1.10 -8.69 -16.77
C GLU A 75 1.53 -7.25 -17.16
N PRO A 76 1.14 -6.16 -16.45
CA PRO A 76 1.63 -4.82 -16.76
C PRO A 76 3.16 -4.68 -16.74
N ILE A 77 3.83 -5.27 -15.75
CA ILE A 77 5.28 -5.22 -15.64
C ILE A 77 5.92 -6.06 -16.74
N CYS A 78 5.40 -7.25 -17.03
CA CYS A 78 5.87 -8.09 -18.12
C CYS A 78 5.79 -7.35 -19.47
N ARG A 79 4.68 -6.66 -19.75
CA ARG A 79 4.54 -5.83 -20.96
C ARG A 79 5.58 -4.72 -21.02
N LEU A 80 5.88 -4.07 -19.90
CA LEU A 80 6.89 -3.02 -19.82
C LEU A 80 8.30 -3.57 -20.09
N LEU A 81 8.68 -4.65 -19.42
CA LEU A 81 10.00 -5.27 -19.59
C LEU A 81 10.19 -5.78 -21.03
N ALA A 82 9.14 -6.35 -21.63
CA ALA A 82 9.14 -6.72 -23.05
C ALA A 82 9.37 -5.51 -23.95
N TYR A 83 8.64 -4.41 -23.72
CA TYR A 83 8.81 -3.18 -24.49
C TYR A 83 10.22 -2.59 -24.40
N ILE A 84 10.84 -2.62 -23.21
CA ILE A 84 12.22 -2.18 -23.00
C ILE A 84 13.20 -3.01 -23.85
N GLU A 85 13.03 -4.34 -23.87
CA GLU A 85 13.89 -5.24 -24.66
C GLU A 85 13.67 -5.07 -26.15
N ASP A 86 12.42 -5.13 -26.60
CA ASP A 86 12.04 -5.11 -28.02
C ASP A 86 12.47 -3.80 -28.71
N ASN A 87 12.54 -2.71 -27.94
CA ASN A 87 12.97 -1.40 -28.43
C ASN A 87 14.39 -1.02 -28.00
N ASN A 88 15.13 -1.94 -27.37
CA ASN A 88 16.51 -1.74 -26.91
C ASN A 88 16.70 -0.43 -26.12
N LEU A 89 15.78 -0.14 -25.18
CA LEU A 89 15.73 1.16 -24.49
C LEU A 89 16.79 1.31 -23.40
N ILE A 90 17.35 0.20 -22.94
CA ILE A 90 18.43 0.16 -21.94
C ILE A 90 19.56 -0.70 -22.49
N SER A 91 20.74 -0.11 -22.62
CA SER A 91 21.96 -0.79 -23.07
C SER A 91 22.65 -1.57 -21.95
N ASP A 92 23.48 -2.55 -22.30
CA ASP A 92 24.30 -3.29 -21.34
C ASP A 92 25.30 -2.38 -20.61
N THR A 93 25.76 -1.30 -21.25
CA THR A 93 26.60 -0.28 -20.59
C THR A 93 25.83 0.44 -19.49
N GLU A 94 24.57 0.82 -19.73
CA GLU A 94 23.73 1.42 -18.71
C GLU A 94 23.41 0.44 -17.58
N LEU A 95 23.16 -0.84 -17.88
CA LEU A 95 22.97 -1.90 -16.87
C LEU A 95 24.22 -2.06 -15.99
N LYS A 96 25.40 -2.07 -16.60
CA LYS A 96 26.68 -2.12 -15.88
C LYS A 96 26.89 -0.88 -15.00
N THR A 97 26.48 0.31 -15.43
CA THR A 97 26.54 1.52 -14.58
C THR A 97 25.54 1.47 -13.43
N ALA A 98 24.38 0.85 -13.64
CA ALA A 98 23.35 0.69 -12.62
C ALA A 98 23.67 -0.41 -11.59
N SER A 99 24.61 -1.32 -11.87
CA SER A 99 24.87 -2.51 -11.05
C SER A 99 25.17 -2.20 -9.58
N THR A 100 25.90 -1.13 -9.28
CA THR A 100 26.19 -0.74 -7.90
C THR A 100 24.92 -0.38 -7.13
N THR A 101 24.03 0.43 -7.72
CA THR A 101 22.74 0.76 -7.12
C THR A 101 21.86 -0.48 -7.01
N LEU A 102 21.83 -1.34 -8.03
CA LEU A 102 21.10 -2.61 -8.01
C LEU A 102 21.59 -3.53 -6.89
N GLN A 103 22.90 -3.59 -6.63
CA GLN A 103 23.45 -4.44 -5.57
C GLN A 103 23.02 -3.95 -4.19
N VAL A 104 22.97 -2.62 -3.95
CA VAL A 104 22.39 -2.06 -2.71
C VAL A 104 20.91 -2.44 -2.60
N GLN A 105 20.15 -2.32 -3.69
CA GLN A 105 18.73 -2.69 -3.74
C GLN A 105 18.47 -4.17 -3.48
N ILE A 106 19.32 -5.07 -3.98
CA ILE A 106 19.22 -6.52 -3.73
C ILE A 106 19.47 -6.84 -2.25
N ASN A 107 20.45 -6.19 -1.62
CA ASN A 107 20.68 -6.37 -0.19
C ASN A 107 19.53 -5.78 0.64
N MET A 108 18.98 -4.63 0.24
CA MET A 108 17.76 -4.08 0.86
C MET A 108 16.58 -5.04 0.70
N LEU A 109 16.38 -5.62 -0.48
CA LEU A 109 15.31 -6.58 -0.74
C LEU A 109 15.38 -7.77 0.23
N CYS A 110 16.57 -8.34 0.43
CA CYS A 110 16.80 -9.43 1.38
C CYS A 110 16.44 -9.02 2.82
N ILE A 111 16.98 -7.89 3.28
CA ILE A 111 16.74 -7.37 4.64
C ILE A 111 15.26 -7.12 4.88
N PHE A 112 14.59 -6.44 3.94
CA PHE A 112 13.20 -6.04 4.11
C PHE A 112 12.20 -7.17 3.86
N GLU A 113 12.54 -8.17 3.04
CA GLU A 113 11.77 -9.42 3.01
C GLU A 113 11.81 -10.10 4.38
N ALA A 114 12.99 -10.23 4.99
CA ALA A 114 13.12 -10.84 6.31
C ALA A 114 12.35 -10.06 7.38
N ILE A 115 12.51 -8.73 7.42
CA ILE A 115 11.77 -7.86 8.36
C ILE A 115 10.26 -7.99 8.14
N THR A 116 9.79 -7.93 6.90
CA THR A 116 8.36 -7.99 6.57
C THR A 116 7.75 -9.33 6.97
N VAL A 117 8.42 -10.44 6.63
CA VAL A 117 7.99 -11.78 6.98
C VAL A 117 8.00 -12.00 8.49
N THR A 118 9.00 -11.52 9.22
CA THR A 118 9.03 -11.61 10.68
C THR A 118 7.93 -10.78 11.32
N MET A 119 7.67 -9.54 10.86
CA MET A 119 6.55 -8.73 11.38
C MET A 119 5.20 -9.40 11.12
N ALA A 120 5.07 -10.01 9.95
CA ALA A 120 3.87 -10.70 9.52
C ALA A 120 3.58 -11.98 10.32
N ASN A 121 4.61 -12.69 10.76
CA ASN A 121 4.46 -14.00 11.37
C ASN A 121 4.74 -14.04 12.88
N GLY A 122 5.58 -13.14 13.39
CA GLY A 122 5.93 -13.02 14.80
C GLY A 122 4.83 -12.38 15.63
N GLU A 123 4.81 -12.71 16.92
CA GLU A 123 3.83 -12.23 17.90
C GLU A 123 4.12 -10.78 18.32
N SER A 124 5.38 -10.46 18.64
CA SER A 124 5.79 -9.13 19.15
C SER A 124 6.60 -8.29 18.16
N PHE A 125 7.18 -8.88 17.10
CA PHE A 125 8.18 -8.17 16.29
C PHE A 125 7.63 -6.95 15.54
N ALA A 126 6.36 -6.99 15.11
CA ALA A 126 5.69 -5.81 14.54
C ALA A 126 5.55 -4.67 15.57
N GLU A 127 5.35 -5.01 16.85
CA GLU A 127 5.31 -4.06 17.94
C GLU A 127 6.70 -3.45 18.20
N ASP A 128 7.74 -4.29 18.27
CA ASP A 128 9.13 -3.86 18.46
C ASP A 128 9.56 -2.87 17.35
N MET A 129 9.23 -3.21 16.10
CA MET A 129 9.48 -2.35 14.93
C MET A 129 8.71 -1.03 15.01
N TYR A 130 7.44 -1.07 15.41
CA TYR A 130 6.63 0.15 15.61
C TYR A 130 7.25 1.05 16.68
N GLU A 131 7.59 0.51 17.84
CA GLU A 131 8.17 1.29 18.94
C GLU A 131 9.50 1.90 18.56
N HIS A 132 10.35 1.12 17.88
CA HIS A 132 11.61 1.60 17.35
C HIS A 132 11.41 2.79 16.41
N LEU A 133 10.57 2.65 15.38
CA LEU A 133 10.38 3.68 14.36
C LEU A 133 9.68 4.94 14.91
N VAL A 134 8.69 4.76 15.78
CA VAL A 134 7.97 5.88 16.40
C VAL A 134 8.88 6.67 17.34
N LYS A 135 9.72 6.00 18.14
CA LYS A 135 10.70 6.69 19.00
C LYS A 135 11.63 7.61 18.19
N ARG A 136 11.94 7.22 16.95
CA ARG A 136 12.81 7.99 16.04
C ARG A 136 12.13 9.18 15.40
N SER A 137 10.80 9.22 15.35
CA SER A 137 10.06 10.37 14.82
C SER A 137 10.24 11.66 15.63
N GLY A 138 10.69 11.56 16.89
CA GLY A 138 10.82 12.72 17.78
C GLY A 138 9.49 13.25 18.33
N SER A 139 8.36 12.64 17.97
CA SER A 139 7.04 12.99 18.51
C SER A 139 6.98 12.72 20.01
N TYR A 140 6.68 13.75 20.80
CA TYR A 140 6.51 13.62 22.26
C TYR A 140 5.19 12.95 22.64
N TYR A 141 4.22 12.90 21.71
CA TYR A 141 2.96 12.20 21.91
C TYR A 141 2.52 11.46 20.64
N PRO A 142 3.20 10.36 20.28
CA PRO A 142 2.98 9.70 19.00
C PRO A 142 1.61 9.02 18.89
N GLY A 143 0.98 8.67 20.00
CA GLY A 143 -0.37 8.11 19.99
C GLY A 143 -1.46 9.11 19.60
N ASN A 144 -1.17 10.43 19.61
CA ASN A 144 -2.09 11.46 19.16
C ASN A 144 -1.83 11.87 17.71
N PRO A 145 -2.81 11.72 16.80
CA PRO A 145 -2.57 11.96 15.39
C PRO A 145 -2.30 13.43 15.02
N PHE A 146 -2.86 14.40 15.76
CA PHE A 146 -2.57 15.81 15.51
C PHE A 146 -1.15 16.17 15.95
N VAL A 147 -0.72 15.69 17.11
CA VAL A 147 0.66 15.88 17.55
C VAL A 147 1.62 15.22 16.57
N ASP A 148 1.34 14.00 16.14
CA ASP A 148 2.17 13.29 15.17
C ASP A 148 2.23 13.99 13.80
N PHE A 149 1.15 14.66 13.37
CA PHE A 149 1.15 15.47 12.14
C PHE A 149 2.20 16.59 12.17
N PHE A 150 2.22 17.33 13.27
CA PHE A 150 3.04 18.52 13.41
C PHE A 150 4.47 18.18 13.87
N PHE A 151 4.64 17.13 14.68
CA PHE A 151 5.89 16.83 15.39
C PHE A 151 6.45 15.42 15.16
N GLY A 152 5.71 14.53 14.50
CA GLY A 152 6.14 13.16 14.18
C GLY A 152 6.79 13.01 12.80
N THR A 153 7.03 14.11 12.10
CA THR A 153 7.75 14.13 10.82
C THR A 153 8.68 15.34 10.76
N PRO A 154 9.82 15.26 10.05
CA PRO A 154 10.73 16.40 9.90
C PRO A 154 10.05 17.63 9.31
N PHE A 155 10.50 18.84 9.65
CA PHE A 155 9.90 20.09 9.15
C PHE A 155 9.84 20.17 7.61
N LYS A 156 10.84 19.63 6.93
CA LYS A 156 10.92 19.59 5.46
C LYS A 156 9.94 18.64 4.77
N ALA A 157 9.21 17.81 5.53
CA ALA A 157 8.21 16.90 5.00
C ALA A 157 7.10 17.67 4.27
N SER A 158 6.82 17.24 3.03
CA SER A 158 5.67 17.69 2.24
C SER A 158 4.35 17.33 2.90
N LEU A 159 3.27 18.00 2.47
CA LEU A 159 1.92 17.68 2.94
C LEU A 159 1.54 16.21 2.65
N PHE A 160 1.88 15.70 1.46
CA PHE A 160 1.62 14.31 1.09
C PHE A 160 2.31 13.33 2.04
N GLU A 161 3.59 13.54 2.34
CA GLU A 161 4.36 12.67 3.24
C GLU A 161 3.77 12.68 4.66
N ARG A 162 3.39 13.86 5.17
CA ARG A 162 2.74 14.00 6.50
C ARG A 162 1.41 13.27 6.56
N LEU A 163 0.54 13.47 5.57
CA LEU A 163 -0.74 12.78 5.47
C LEU A 163 -0.56 11.27 5.38
N LYS A 164 0.46 10.82 4.62
CA LYS A 164 0.73 9.39 4.45
C LYS A 164 1.06 8.72 5.77
N ILE A 165 1.99 9.27 6.56
CA ILE A 165 2.38 8.71 7.89
C ILE A 165 1.17 8.59 8.82
N ILE A 166 0.31 9.61 8.82
CA ILE A 166 -0.89 9.60 9.63
C ILE A 166 -1.90 8.56 9.18
N SER A 167 -2.09 8.42 7.88
CA SER A 167 -3.12 7.52 7.32
C SER A 167 -2.81 6.05 7.56
N ILE A 168 -1.52 5.68 7.66
CA ILE A 168 -1.08 4.28 7.77
C ILE A 168 -0.99 3.79 9.21
N LYS A 169 -0.75 4.69 10.17
CA LYS A 169 -0.52 4.36 11.58
C LYS A 169 -1.69 3.64 12.26
N PRO A 170 -2.96 4.05 12.08
CA PRO A 170 -4.10 3.38 12.71
C PRO A 170 -4.21 1.91 12.31
N GLY A 171 -4.06 1.62 11.01
CA GLY A 171 -4.14 0.25 10.54
C GLY A 171 -2.97 -0.61 11.04
N LEU A 172 -1.76 -0.06 11.19
CA LEU A 172 -0.66 -0.79 11.82
C LEU A 172 -0.95 -1.09 13.29
N LEU A 173 -1.45 -0.11 14.05
CA LEU A 173 -1.82 -0.29 15.45
C LEU A 173 -2.88 -1.39 15.61
N ASN A 174 -3.86 -1.44 14.70
CA ASN A 174 -4.84 -2.51 14.67
C ASN A 174 -4.22 -3.89 14.39
N ILE A 175 -3.26 -3.98 13.46
CA ILE A 175 -2.49 -5.23 13.22
C ILE A 175 -1.75 -5.67 14.49
N ILE A 176 -1.07 -4.74 15.16
CA ILE A 176 -0.30 -5.03 16.39
C ILE A 176 -1.24 -5.52 17.50
N PHE A 177 -2.41 -4.88 17.66
CA PHE A 177 -3.42 -5.31 18.61
C PHE A 177 -3.84 -6.77 18.36
N HIS A 178 -4.25 -7.11 17.14
CA HIS A 178 -4.67 -8.47 16.79
C HIS A 178 -3.57 -9.53 16.94
N LYS A 179 -2.30 -9.15 16.70
CA LYS A 179 -1.16 -10.03 16.95
C LYS A 179 -0.93 -10.27 18.44
N SER A 180 -1.08 -9.24 19.26
CA SER A 180 -0.87 -9.32 20.70
C SER A 180 -1.88 -10.23 21.42
N THR A 181 -3.06 -10.43 20.84
CA THR A 181 -4.11 -11.31 21.39
C THR A 181 -4.05 -12.73 20.81
N GLY A 182 -3.26 -12.97 19.76
CA GLY A 182 -3.09 -14.29 19.13
C GLY A 182 -4.42 -14.89 18.69
N GLU A 183 -4.67 -16.15 19.05
CA GLU A 183 -5.95 -16.83 18.78
C GLU A 183 -7.04 -16.58 19.83
N ASN A 184 -6.72 -15.90 20.94
CA ASN A 184 -7.67 -15.65 22.02
C ASN A 184 -8.80 -14.73 21.56
N GLU A 185 -9.99 -14.93 22.11
CA GLU A 185 -11.13 -14.04 21.88
C GLU A 185 -10.82 -12.63 22.41
N GLU A 186 -11.13 -11.61 21.61
CA GLU A 186 -10.85 -10.21 21.94
C GLU A 186 -12.03 -9.56 22.67
N LYS A 187 -11.74 -9.00 23.84
CA LYS A 187 -12.69 -8.30 24.71
C LYS A 187 -12.48 -6.80 24.64
N GLN A 188 -13.51 -6.03 25.02
CA GLN A 188 -13.39 -4.57 25.04
C GLN A 188 -12.31 -4.10 26.02
N SER A 189 -12.12 -4.83 27.13
CA SER A 189 -11.02 -4.59 28.07
C SER A 189 -9.64 -4.66 27.42
N ASP A 190 -9.46 -5.55 26.43
CA ASP A 190 -8.17 -5.73 25.76
C ASP A 190 -7.89 -4.52 24.84
N VAL A 191 -8.92 -4.01 24.16
CA VAL A 191 -8.83 -2.77 23.38
C VAL A 191 -8.52 -1.59 24.29
N ASP A 192 -9.24 -1.44 25.39
CA ASP A 192 -9.07 -0.33 26.33
C ASP A 192 -7.67 -0.35 26.97
N GLU A 193 -7.17 -1.54 27.33
CA GLU A 193 -5.81 -1.72 27.84
C GLU A 193 -4.77 -1.39 26.77
N PHE A 194 -4.96 -1.84 25.53
CA PHE A 194 -4.06 -1.53 24.42
C PHE A 194 -4.00 -0.03 24.15
N VAL A 195 -5.15 0.63 24.06
CA VAL A 195 -5.28 2.09 23.87
C VAL A 195 -4.59 2.84 25.00
N LYS A 196 -4.78 2.43 26.25
CA LYS A 196 -4.12 3.03 27.40
C LYS A 196 -2.61 2.81 27.39
N ARG A 197 -2.16 1.57 27.16
CA ARG A 197 -0.74 1.18 27.12
C ARG A 197 0.04 1.93 26.05
N LYS A 198 -0.57 2.12 24.88
CA LYS A 198 0.03 2.84 23.74
C LYS A 198 -0.28 4.34 23.74
N ASN A 199 -1.02 4.83 24.74
CA ASN A 199 -1.45 6.21 24.88
C ASN A 199 -2.13 6.71 23.59
N LEU A 200 -3.12 5.98 23.05
CA LEU A 200 -3.74 6.32 21.78
C LEU A 200 -4.88 7.32 21.97
N SER A 201 -5.09 8.20 20.99
CA SER A 201 -6.23 9.13 20.96
C SER A 201 -6.72 9.40 19.54
N GLY A 202 -7.92 9.98 19.43
CA GLY A 202 -8.55 10.27 18.12
C GLY A 202 -8.71 9.00 17.27
N TRP A 203 -8.42 9.09 15.97
CA TRP A 203 -8.56 7.95 15.08
C TRP A 203 -7.53 6.83 15.34
N ASN A 204 -6.41 7.09 16.02
CA ASN A 204 -5.47 6.04 16.39
C ASN A 204 -6.09 5.10 17.44
N ALA A 205 -6.94 5.64 18.33
CA ALA A 205 -7.68 4.83 19.30
C ALA A 205 -8.92 4.21 18.67
N SER A 206 -9.70 4.98 17.90
CA SER A 206 -10.99 4.50 17.36
C SER A 206 -10.86 3.45 16.26
N ASN A 207 -9.68 3.28 15.65
CA ASN A 207 -9.44 2.24 14.64
C ASN A 207 -9.04 0.88 15.25
N VAL A 208 -8.63 0.86 16.53
CA VAL A 208 -8.33 -0.39 17.23
C VAL A 208 -9.67 -1.01 17.61
N GLU A 209 -10.05 -2.04 16.89
CA GLU A 209 -11.35 -2.69 17.02
C GLU A 209 -11.18 -4.19 17.21
N ARG A 210 -12.17 -4.81 17.84
CA ARG A 210 -12.16 -6.27 18.06
C ARG A 210 -12.47 -6.99 16.76
N ALA A 211 -11.80 -8.10 16.54
CA ALA A 211 -12.12 -9.05 15.50
C ALA A 211 -13.44 -9.75 15.85
N ILE A 212 -14.54 -9.29 15.24
CA ILE A 212 -15.85 -9.93 15.38
C ILE A 212 -15.89 -11.14 14.43
N PRO A 213 -16.08 -12.37 14.94
CA PRO A 213 -16.17 -13.56 14.11
C PRO A 213 -17.27 -13.43 13.07
N ASN A 214 -16.97 -13.81 11.82
CA ASN A 214 -17.89 -13.78 10.67
C ASN A 214 -18.43 -12.38 10.28
N ALA A 215 -17.98 -11.30 10.92
CA ALA A 215 -18.34 -9.96 10.49
C ALA A 215 -17.62 -9.62 9.18
N THR A 216 -18.37 -9.06 8.23
CA THR A 216 -17.85 -8.57 6.96
C THR A 216 -18.10 -7.08 6.83
N SER A 217 -17.16 -6.34 6.24
CA SER A 217 -17.30 -4.90 5.99
C SER A 217 -16.76 -4.51 4.61
N THR A 218 -17.42 -3.54 3.97
CA THR A 218 -16.93 -2.88 2.75
C THR A 218 -16.16 -1.59 3.04
N SER A 219 -16.02 -1.18 4.30
CA SER A 219 -15.38 0.10 4.68
C SER A 219 -13.93 0.23 4.20
N THR A 220 -13.23 -0.89 4.00
CA THR A 220 -11.88 -0.93 3.42
C THR A 220 -11.83 -0.36 2.00
N VAL A 221 -12.89 -0.51 1.20
CA VAL A 221 -12.98 -0.01 -0.18
C VAL A 221 -12.76 1.50 -0.20
N SER A 222 -13.48 2.25 0.62
CA SER A 222 -13.39 3.71 0.68
C SER A 222 -12.01 4.19 1.14
N GLY A 223 -11.45 3.56 2.18
CA GLY A 223 -10.13 3.93 2.69
C GLY A 223 -8.98 3.63 1.71
N MET A 224 -9.09 2.52 0.97
CA MET A 224 -8.15 2.19 -0.10
C MET A 224 -8.32 3.13 -1.30
N GLY A 225 -9.57 3.46 -1.63
CA GLY A 225 -9.92 4.43 -2.67
C GLY A 225 -9.31 5.81 -2.43
N LEU A 226 -9.43 6.33 -1.20
CA LEU A 226 -8.81 7.61 -0.84
C LEU A 226 -7.28 7.56 -0.96
N ASN A 227 -6.65 6.48 -0.49
CA ASN A 227 -5.20 6.31 -0.61
C ASN A 227 -4.71 6.29 -2.07
N ILE A 228 -5.49 5.72 -2.98
CA ILE A 228 -5.20 5.72 -4.41
C ILE A 228 -5.45 7.11 -5.01
N LEU A 229 -6.54 7.79 -4.62
CA LEU A 229 -6.87 9.13 -5.09
C LEU A 229 -5.76 10.15 -4.77
N GLU A 230 -5.21 10.11 -3.56
CA GLU A 230 -4.09 10.98 -3.14
C GLU A 230 -2.89 10.85 -4.08
N ALA A 231 -2.49 9.62 -4.40
CA ALA A 231 -1.37 9.36 -5.29
C ALA A 231 -1.71 9.70 -6.75
N ALA A 232 -2.93 9.42 -7.21
CA ALA A 232 -3.40 9.78 -8.55
C ALA A 232 -3.43 11.31 -8.76
N TRP A 233 -3.83 12.06 -7.74
CA TRP A 233 -3.78 13.52 -7.75
C TRP A 233 -2.34 14.02 -7.88
N GLN A 234 -1.42 13.45 -7.10
CA GLN A 234 0.01 13.78 -7.16
C GLN A 234 0.63 13.40 -8.52
N ASP A 235 0.28 12.26 -9.11
CA ASP A 235 0.70 11.88 -10.47
C ASP A 235 0.25 12.88 -11.54
N PHE A 236 -0.96 13.43 -11.38
CA PHE A 236 -1.54 14.36 -12.34
C PHE A 236 -1.05 15.81 -12.17
N GLN A 237 -0.79 16.24 -10.94
CA GLN A 237 -0.37 17.62 -10.64
C GLN A 237 1.14 17.77 -10.40
N GLY A 238 1.84 16.66 -10.15
CA GLY A 238 3.23 16.64 -9.77
C GLY A 238 4.20 16.54 -10.94
N PRO A 239 5.50 16.31 -10.64
CA PRO A 239 6.57 16.25 -11.63
C PRO A 239 6.39 15.16 -12.69
N ALA A 240 5.69 14.07 -12.34
CA ALA A 240 5.49 12.92 -13.23
C ALA A 240 4.47 13.14 -14.34
N LYS A 241 3.70 14.25 -14.33
CA LYS A 241 2.57 14.50 -15.23
C LYS A 241 2.89 14.23 -16.70
N GLU A 242 4.02 14.76 -17.17
CA GLU A 242 4.50 14.70 -18.57
C GLU A 242 5.35 13.44 -18.88
N SER A 243 5.55 12.57 -17.90
CA SER A 243 6.34 11.34 -18.03
C SER A 243 5.52 10.09 -17.71
N GLY A 244 4.22 10.11 -18.03
CA GLY A 244 3.31 8.97 -17.82
C GLY A 244 2.39 9.10 -16.60
N GLY A 245 2.59 10.11 -15.74
CA GLY A 245 1.78 10.34 -14.54
C GLY A 245 0.30 10.53 -14.85
N THR A 246 -0.06 11.23 -15.92
CA THR A 246 -1.49 11.41 -16.28
C THR A 246 -2.18 10.08 -16.60
N ASP A 247 -1.55 9.21 -17.39
CA ASP A 247 -2.12 7.89 -17.70
C ASP A 247 -2.08 6.95 -16.48
N ASN A 248 -1.04 7.07 -15.64
CA ASN A 248 -0.98 6.34 -14.37
C ASN A 248 -2.09 6.78 -13.39
N ALA A 249 -2.40 8.08 -13.33
CA ALA A 249 -3.52 8.59 -12.53
C ALA A 249 -4.86 8.00 -12.99
N LYS A 250 -5.08 7.88 -14.31
CA LYS A 250 -6.26 7.20 -14.88
C LYS A 250 -6.31 5.73 -14.48
N ALA A 251 -5.17 5.02 -14.52
CA ALA A 251 -5.10 3.64 -14.02
C ALA A 251 -5.45 3.54 -12.53
N GLY A 252 -5.00 4.50 -11.72
CA GLY A 252 -5.38 4.65 -10.32
C GLY A 252 -6.88 4.77 -10.13
N LEU A 253 -7.56 5.65 -10.89
CA LEU A 253 -9.01 5.77 -10.81
C LEU A 253 -9.75 4.52 -11.29
N MET A 254 -9.19 3.79 -12.25
CA MET A 254 -9.71 2.48 -12.66
C MET A 254 -9.59 1.43 -11.54
N LEU A 255 -8.48 1.41 -10.79
CA LEU A 255 -8.34 0.56 -9.61
C LEU A 255 -9.45 0.85 -8.59
N ILE A 256 -9.74 2.13 -8.32
CA ILE A 256 -10.83 2.54 -7.40
C ILE A 256 -12.18 2.07 -7.93
N LYS A 257 -12.46 2.33 -9.21
CA LYS A 257 -13.72 1.93 -9.83
C LYS A 257 -13.97 0.43 -9.74
N ILE A 258 -12.94 -0.38 -9.98
CA ILE A 258 -13.04 -1.84 -9.92
C ILE A 258 -13.43 -2.31 -8.50
N ILE A 259 -12.77 -1.82 -7.44
CA ILE A 259 -13.11 -2.24 -6.06
C ILE A 259 -14.48 -1.72 -5.61
N GLU A 260 -14.92 -0.56 -6.10
CA GLU A 260 -16.27 -0.03 -5.87
C GLU A 260 -17.36 -0.82 -6.60
N GLU A 261 -17.07 -1.39 -7.76
CA GLU A 261 -17.99 -2.26 -8.48
C GLU A 261 -18.04 -3.67 -7.86
N MET A 262 -16.90 -4.20 -7.44
CA MET A 262 -16.81 -5.52 -6.79
C MET A 262 -17.38 -5.53 -5.37
N GLN A 263 -17.46 -4.38 -4.70
CA GLN A 263 -17.85 -4.28 -3.28
C GLN A 263 -17.03 -5.25 -2.40
N CYS A 264 -15.71 -5.24 -2.59
CA CYS A 264 -14.79 -6.17 -1.93
C CYS A 264 -14.99 -6.16 -0.40
N LEU A 265 -15.08 -7.37 0.17
CA LEU A 265 -15.33 -7.55 1.61
C LEU A 265 -14.03 -7.69 2.38
N SER A 266 -14.01 -7.12 3.59
CA SER A 266 -13.00 -7.43 4.62
C SER A 266 -13.60 -8.29 5.71
N SER A 267 -12.81 -9.24 6.21
CA SER A 267 -13.17 -10.13 7.32
C SER A 267 -11.92 -10.56 8.08
N TYR A 268 -12.08 -10.90 9.36
CA TYR A 268 -11.00 -11.48 10.15
C TYR A 268 -10.89 -12.99 9.96
N GLN A 269 -9.66 -13.48 9.84
CA GLN A 269 -9.35 -14.92 9.74
C GLN A 269 -8.18 -15.27 10.65
N LEU A 270 -8.16 -16.50 11.15
CA LEU A 270 -6.99 -17.06 11.84
C LEU A 270 -6.07 -17.73 10.82
N VAL A 271 -4.81 -17.30 10.77
CA VAL A 271 -3.79 -17.87 9.89
C VAL A 271 -2.54 -18.24 10.68
N SER A 272 -1.93 -19.38 10.35
CA SER A 272 -0.66 -19.82 10.93
C SER A 272 0.55 -19.20 10.23
N GLN A 273 0.43 -18.95 8.93
CA GLN A 273 1.53 -18.44 8.11
C GLN A 273 1.04 -17.36 7.15
N PHE A 274 1.87 -16.34 7.00
CA PHE A 274 1.65 -15.19 6.12
C PHE A 274 2.87 -15.05 5.23
N LEU A 275 2.84 -15.74 4.09
CA LEU A 275 3.96 -15.90 3.15
C LEU A 275 3.50 -15.55 1.72
N PRO A 276 4.44 -15.24 0.80
CA PRO A 276 4.12 -15.01 -0.61
C PRO A 276 3.45 -16.24 -1.27
N GLU A 277 2.73 -16.01 -2.37
CA GLU A 277 2.10 -17.06 -3.16
C GLU A 277 3.08 -18.15 -3.57
N LYS A 278 2.67 -19.42 -3.48
CA LYS A 278 3.47 -20.59 -3.90
C LYS A 278 4.79 -20.78 -3.13
N THR A 279 4.97 -20.09 -2.01
CA THR A 279 6.10 -20.32 -1.09
C THR A 279 5.65 -21.13 0.13
N THR A 280 6.62 -21.73 0.81
CA THR A 280 6.37 -22.56 2.01
C THR A 280 7.41 -22.27 3.10
N ALA A 281 7.15 -22.77 4.31
CA ALA A 281 8.15 -22.93 5.35
C ALA A 281 8.32 -24.43 5.67
N ASP A 282 9.49 -24.98 5.41
CA ASP A 282 9.83 -26.38 5.71
C ASP A 282 10.51 -26.46 7.07
N GLY A 283 9.92 -27.17 8.03
CA GLY A 283 10.46 -27.24 9.40
C GLY A 283 10.72 -25.86 10.03
N ALA A 284 9.86 -24.88 9.74
CA ALA A 284 9.98 -23.45 10.07
C ALA A 284 11.02 -22.64 9.26
N SER A 285 11.87 -23.25 8.43
CA SER A 285 12.79 -22.52 7.55
C SER A 285 12.04 -21.94 6.36
N TYR A 286 12.21 -20.63 6.12
CA TYR A 286 11.56 -19.95 5.02
C TYR A 286 12.19 -20.33 3.67
N SER A 287 11.38 -20.78 2.71
CA SER A 287 11.87 -21.25 1.41
C SER A 287 12.69 -20.23 0.61
N LEU A 288 12.35 -18.93 0.66
CA LEU A 288 13.09 -17.89 -0.08
C LEU A 288 14.36 -17.42 0.63
N LEU A 289 14.39 -17.51 1.96
CA LEU A 289 15.54 -17.15 2.80
C LEU A 289 15.77 -18.27 3.83
N PRO A 290 16.46 -19.38 3.46
CA PRO A 290 16.56 -20.56 4.32
C PRO A 290 17.18 -20.32 5.71
N GLY A 291 17.97 -19.26 5.87
CA GLY A 291 18.51 -18.82 7.17
C GLY A 291 17.49 -18.17 8.11
N LEU A 292 16.31 -17.79 7.60
CA LEU A 292 15.23 -17.17 8.37
C LEU A 292 14.22 -18.24 8.83
N LYS A 293 13.91 -18.24 10.12
CA LYS A 293 12.88 -19.09 10.71
C LYS A 293 11.56 -18.33 10.84
N ILE A 294 10.43 -19.04 10.67
CA ILE A 294 9.08 -18.47 10.68
C ILE A 294 8.30 -18.99 11.88
N ASN A 295 7.73 -18.05 12.64
CA ASN A 295 6.77 -18.38 13.68
C ASN A 295 5.43 -18.82 13.06
N SER A 296 4.94 -20.00 13.45
CA SER A 296 3.72 -20.61 12.94
C SER A 296 2.51 -20.53 13.89
N SER A 297 2.64 -19.81 15.01
CA SER A 297 1.53 -19.49 15.90
C SER A 297 0.39 -18.86 15.10
N LYS A 298 -0.85 -19.22 15.44
CA LYS A 298 -2.03 -18.64 14.80
C LYS A 298 -2.17 -17.17 15.21
N LYS A 299 -2.43 -16.31 14.23
CA LYS A 299 -2.76 -14.89 14.43
C LYS A 299 -4.04 -14.54 13.69
N LYS A 300 -4.76 -13.56 14.24
CA LYS A 300 -5.85 -12.91 13.52
C LYS A 300 -5.28 -11.95 12.48
N VAL A 301 -5.79 -12.04 11.26
CA VAL A 301 -5.45 -11.15 10.15
C VAL A 301 -6.71 -10.58 9.53
N SER A 302 -6.64 -9.31 9.12
CA SER A 302 -7.71 -8.60 8.42
C SER A 302 -7.58 -8.85 6.92
N GLN A 303 -8.26 -9.88 6.44
CA GLN A 303 -8.29 -10.17 5.01
C GLN A 303 -9.16 -9.17 4.26
N PHE A 304 -8.78 -8.87 3.02
CA PHE A 304 -9.52 -8.03 2.10
C PHE A 304 -9.65 -8.75 0.76
N ALA A 305 -10.84 -9.24 0.44
CA ALA A 305 -11.10 -10.09 -0.71
C ALA A 305 -10.97 -9.33 -2.04
N ILE A 306 -9.74 -9.18 -2.51
CA ILE A 306 -9.37 -8.67 -3.84
C ILE A 306 -8.85 -9.82 -4.69
N ASP A 307 -8.93 -9.67 -6.02
CA ASP A 307 -8.32 -10.62 -6.94
C ASP A 307 -6.84 -10.29 -7.23
N SER A 308 -6.12 -11.27 -7.77
CA SER A 308 -4.70 -11.14 -8.12
C SER A 308 -4.46 -10.14 -9.25
N PHE A 309 -5.38 -9.99 -10.20
CA PHE A 309 -5.19 -9.07 -11.33
C PHE A 309 -5.24 -7.61 -10.88
N TRP A 310 -6.13 -7.27 -9.96
CA TRP A 310 -6.19 -5.97 -9.32
C TRP A 310 -4.91 -5.68 -8.53
N ARG A 311 -4.43 -6.65 -7.73
CA ARG A 311 -3.17 -6.55 -7.00
C ARG A 311 -2.00 -6.28 -7.94
N ASP A 312 -1.95 -6.98 -9.07
CA ASP A 312 -0.87 -6.86 -10.04
C ASP A 312 -0.85 -5.47 -10.69
N LEU A 313 -2.03 -4.95 -11.08
CA LEU A 313 -2.16 -3.58 -11.55
C LEU A 313 -1.75 -2.58 -10.46
N TYR A 314 -2.21 -2.78 -9.23
CA TYR A 314 -1.87 -1.91 -8.11
C TYR A 314 -0.36 -1.84 -7.88
N ASN A 315 0.34 -2.99 -7.88
CA ASN A 315 1.78 -3.04 -7.74
C ASN A 315 2.49 -2.27 -8.85
N SER A 316 2.12 -2.52 -10.12
CA SER A 316 2.68 -1.83 -11.28
C SER A 316 2.43 -0.32 -11.23
N TRP A 317 1.20 0.08 -10.92
CA TRP A 317 0.78 1.48 -10.80
C TRP A 317 1.55 2.21 -9.68
N ASN A 318 1.69 1.58 -8.52
CA ASN A 318 2.36 2.18 -7.36
C ASN A 318 3.88 2.24 -7.56
N LEU A 319 4.48 1.27 -8.27
CA LEU A 319 5.89 1.31 -8.64
C LEU A 319 6.20 2.51 -9.54
N LEU A 320 5.36 2.77 -10.56
CA LEU A 320 5.50 3.97 -11.40
C LEU A 320 5.35 5.24 -10.57
N PHE A 321 4.30 5.32 -9.72
CA PHE A 321 4.07 6.49 -8.85
C PHE A 321 5.30 6.80 -7.98
N VAL A 322 5.83 5.79 -7.28
CA VAL A 322 6.97 5.95 -6.37
C VAL A 322 8.23 6.35 -7.15
N GLY A 323 8.53 5.65 -8.24
CA GLY A 323 9.74 5.90 -9.02
C GLY A 323 9.74 7.25 -9.75
N ALA A 324 8.56 7.76 -10.11
CA ALA A 324 8.44 9.02 -10.84
C ALA A 324 8.26 10.26 -9.94
N ASN A 325 7.72 10.11 -8.73
CA ASN A 325 7.39 11.25 -7.86
C ASN A 325 8.17 11.34 -6.55
N LEU A 326 8.68 10.22 -6.03
CA LEU A 326 9.21 10.17 -4.67
C LEU A 326 10.70 9.83 -4.66
N ASP A 327 11.03 8.55 -4.83
CA ASP A 327 12.39 8.06 -4.75
C ASP A 327 12.52 6.76 -5.54
N ALA A 328 13.50 6.73 -6.44
CA ALA A 328 13.71 5.66 -7.41
C ALA A 328 14.68 4.57 -6.92
N VAL A 329 15.19 4.66 -5.69
CA VAL A 329 16.18 3.69 -5.18
C VAL A 329 15.67 2.95 -3.94
N PHE A 330 15.40 3.68 -2.87
CA PHE A 330 14.99 3.14 -1.58
C PHE A 330 13.49 2.79 -1.55
N LEU A 331 12.60 3.75 -1.82
CA LEU A 331 11.15 3.56 -1.67
C LEU A 331 10.55 2.55 -2.66
N LEU A 332 11.18 2.31 -3.82
CA LEU A 332 10.72 1.29 -4.76
C LEU A 332 10.75 -0.12 -4.15
N ILE A 333 11.73 -0.41 -3.27
CA ILE A 333 11.93 -1.75 -2.73
C ILE A 333 10.72 -2.23 -1.93
N LYS A 334 10.00 -1.33 -1.25
CA LYS A 334 8.79 -1.68 -0.48
C LYS A 334 7.72 -2.41 -1.30
N LEU A 335 7.73 -2.20 -2.62
CA LEU A 335 6.78 -2.80 -3.57
C LEU A 335 7.36 -4.00 -4.32
N LEU A 336 8.67 -4.28 -4.20
CA LEU A 336 9.34 -5.41 -4.83
C LEU A 336 9.62 -6.56 -3.85
N ILE A 337 9.49 -6.32 -2.54
CA ILE A 337 9.55 -7.35 -1.50
C ILE A 337 8.58 -8.49 -1.87
N PRO A 338 9.05 -9.74 -2.05
CA PRO A 338 8.20 -10.86 -2.47
C PRO A 338 6.93 -11.02 -1.64
N SER A 339 7.02 -10.85 -0.32
CA SER A 339 5.88 -10.92 0.59
C SER A 339 4.81 -9.85 0.34
N VAL A 340 5.17 -8.73 -0.28
CA VAL A 340 4.22 -7.68 -0.71
C VAL A 340 3.82 -7.89 -2.17
N PHE A 341 4.81 -7.99 -3.06
CA PHE A 341 4.62 -8.01 -4.50
C PHE A 341 3.79 -9.22 -4.97
N ALA A 342 4.07 -10.39 -4.41
CA ALA A 342 3.36 -11.64 -4.69
C ALA A 342 2.58 -12.13 -3.46
N ALA A 343 2.06 -11.22 -2.64
CA ALA A 343 1.21 -11.59 -1.50
C ALA A 343 -0.04 -12.33 -1.98
N GLN A 344 -0.51 -13.31 -1.21
CA GLN A 344 -1.88 -13.82 -1.40
C GLN A 344 -2.86 -12.64 -1.48
N PRO A 345 -3.73 -12.53 -2.50
CA PRO A 345 -4.51 -11.33 -2.76
C PRO A 345 -5.29 -10.84 -1.54
N GLN A 346 -5.94 -11.76 -0.82
CA GLN A 346 -6.68 -11.50 0.42
C GLN A 346 -5.84 -10.92 1.56
N ASN A 347 -4.52 -11.16 1.54
CA ASN A 347 -3.56 -10.75 2.55
C ASN A 347 -2.80 -9.47 2.17
N TYR A 348 -2.93 -9.03 0.91
CA TYR A 348 -2.13 -7.95 0.32
C TYR A 348 -2.22 -6.64 1.10
N LYS A 349 -3.42 -6.25 1.56
CA LYS A 349 -3.62 -5.01 2.33
C LYS A 349 -2.73 -4.96 3.56
N GLU A 350 -2.76 -6.02 4.36
CA GLU A 350 -2.10 -6.08 5.66
C GLU A 350 -0.57 -6.12 5.52
N ILE A 351 -0.06 -7.01 4.64
CA ILE A 351 1.39 -7.13 4.43
C ILE A 351 1.98 -5.86 3.81
N ARG A 352 1.24 -5.23 2.90
CA ARG A 352 1.62 -3.94 2.33
C ARG A 352 1.65 -2.86 3.41
N LEU A 353 0.71 -2.87 4.36
CA LEU A 353 0.68 -1.88 5.42
C LEU A 353 1.89 -1.98 6.34
N LEU A 354 2.29 -3.20 6.71
CA LEU A 354 3.52 -3.47 7.46
C LEU A 354 4.75 -2.88 6.75
N SER A 355 4.96 -3.24 5.49
CA SER A 355 6.07 -2.74 4.68
C SER A 355 6.01 -1.21 4.49
N LEU A 356 4.84 -0.67 4.17
CA LEU A 356 4.65 0.76 3.96
C LEU A 356 4.98 1.57 5.22
N PHE A 357 4.56 1.11 6.40
CA PHE A 357 4.92 1.77 7.65
C PHE A 357 6.43 1.78 7.87
N THR A 358 7.09 0.64 7.71
CA THR A 358 8.55 0.54 7.87
C THR A 358 9.29 1.49 6.93
N PHE A 359 8.98 1.45 5.63
CA PHE A 359 9.65 2.30 4.65
C PHE A 359 9.32 3.77 4.81
N ALA A 360 8.06 4.12 5.12
CA ALA A 360 7.68 5.52 5.28
C ALA A 360 8.42 6.16 6.47
N TYR A 361 8.46 5.50 7.63
CA TYR A 361 9.20 6.04 8.78
C TYR A 361 10.71 6.11 8.53
N GLN A 362 11.28 5.09 7.89
CA GLN A 362 12.71 5.08 7.54
C GLN A 362 13.06 6.20 6.56
N TYR A 363 12.29 6.34 5.48
CA TYR A 363 12.48 7.37 4.48
C TYR A 363 12.41 8.77 5.08
N MET A 364 11.42 9.02 5.95
CA MET A 364 11.22 10.32 6.58
C MET A 364 12.30 10.64 7.62
N ASN A 365 12.61 9.72 8.52
CA ASN A 365 13.45 10.03 9.69
C ASN A 365 14.95 9.86 9.43
N GLU A 366 15.34 9.00 8.48
CA GLU A 366 16.75 8.74 8.17
C GLU A 366 17.25 9.48 6.92
N ASP A 367 16.41 10.34 6.35
CA ASP A 367 16.75 11.22 5.24
C ASP A 367 17.39 10.50 4.05
N THR A 368 16.84 9.32 3.72
CA THR A 368 17.39 8.42 2.70
C THR A 368 17.62 9.10 1.34
N ILE A 369 16.76 10.07 0.97
CA ILE A 369 16.86 10.83 -0.28
C ILE A 369 18.14 11.68 -0.39
N ASN A 370 18.67 12.19 0.74
CA ASN A 370 19.90 12.98 0.77
C ASN A 370 21.13 12.14 1.16
N ASN A 371 20.96 10.85 1.40
CA ASN A 371 22.06 9.96 1.77
C ASN A 371 22.75 9.41 0.50
N PRO A 372 24.04 9.71 0.26
CA PRO A 372 24.76 9.23 -0.92
C PRO A 372 24.79 7.71 -1.08
N PHE A 373 24.62 6.96 0.01
CA PHE A 373 24.57 5.50 -0.03
C PHE A 373 23.31 4.95 -0.73
N PHE A 374 22.19 5.68 -0.66
CA PHE A 374 20.93 5.35 -1.32
C PHE A 374 20.71 6.15 -2.62
N ALA A 375 21.70 6.91 -3.07
CA ALA A 375 21.59 7.68 -4.30
C ALA A 375 21.71 6.79 -5.55
N ALA A 376 20.97 7.14 -6.60
CA ALA A 376 21.12 6.49 -7.91
C ALA A 376 22.46 6.88 -8.54
N THR A 377 23.24 5.89 -8.99
CA THR A 377 24.51 6.13 -9.70
C THR A 377 24.33 6.17 -11.22
N PHE A 378 23.09 6.13 -11.70
CA PHE A 378 22.77 6.00 -13.11
C PHE A 378 21.56 6.87 -13.49
N LYS A 379 21.46 7.15 -14.79
CA LYS A 379 20.27 7.72 -15.43
C LYS A 379 20.12 7.09 -16.80
N PHE A 380 19.00 6.40 -17.03
CA PHE A 380 18.73 5.80 -18.32
C PHE A 380 18.41 6.87 -19.36
N ALA A 381 19.04 6.78 -20.54
CA ALA A 381 18.85 7.72 -21.63
C ALA A 381 17.38 7.82 -22.04
N ASN A 382 16.69 6.68 -22.08
CA ASN A 382 15.28 6.57 -22.46
C ASN A 382 14.31 6.57 -21.27
N GLY A 383 14.74 6.99 -20.07
CA GLY A 383 13.93 6.92 -18.84
C GLY A 383 12.55 7.56 -18.98
N LYS A 384 12.45 8.76 -19.57
CA LYS A 384 11.15 9.43 -19.78
C LYS A 384 10.22 8.64 -20.71
N ALA A 385 10.76 8.02 -21.76
CA ALA A 385 9.98 7.22 -22.71
C ALA A 385 9.47 5.93 -22.04
N ILE A 386 10.31 5.30 -21.21
CA ILE A 386 9.94 4.11 -20.43
C ILE A 386 8.80 4.44 -19.45
N LEU A 387 8.94 5.52 -18.66
CA LEU A 387 7.91 5.94 -17.70
C LEU A 387 6.59 6.30 -18.40
N LYS A 388 6.66 7.00 -19.53
CA LYS A 388 5.48 7.30 -20.35
C LYS A 388 4.77 6.01 -20.79
N LYS A 389 5.52 5.05 -21.34
CA LYS A 389 4.93 3.79 -21.80
C LYS A 389 4.37 2.95 -20.65
N TRP A 390 5.00 3.00 -19.48
CA TRP A 390 4.50 2.32 -18.29
C TRP A 390 3.13 2.86 -17.86
N GLY A 391 2.95 4.19 -17.87
CA GLY A 391 1.65 4.82 -17.60
C GLY A 391 0.57 4.36 -18.59
N GLU A 392 0.88 4.34 -19.89
CA GLU A 392 -0.02 3.84 -20.93
C GLU A 392 -0.43 2.38 -20.69
N ILE A 393 0.54 1.49 -20.40
CA ILE A 393 0.29 0.07 -20.12
C ILE A 393 -0.62 -0.10 -18.89
N ASN A 394 -0.36 0.65 -17.82
CA ASN A 394 -1.19 0.58 -16.60
C ASN A 394 -2.64 1.02 -16.89
N LYS A 395 -2.82 2.07 -17.68
CA LYS A 395 -4.15 2.56 -18.11
C LYS A 395 -4.88 1.51 -18.95
N GLU A 396 -4.22 0.99 -19.98
CA GLU A 396 -4.77 -0.04 -20.87
C GLU A 396 -5.20 -1.28 -20.08
N TYR A 397 -4.33 -1.77 -19.18
CA TYR A 397 -4.64 -2.91 -18.34
C TYR A 397 -5.80 -2.65 -17.38
N GLY A 398 -5.88 -1.46 -16.78
CA GLY A 398 -7.03 -1.08 -15.95
C GLY A 398 -8.37 -1.10 -16.71
N ILE A 399 -8.36 -0.66 -17.98
CA ILE A 399 -9.51 -0.75 -18.88
C ILE A 399 -9.85 -2.21 -19.19
N GLU A 400 -8.85 -3.04 -19.51
CA GLU A 400 -9.03 -4.48 -19.75
C GLU A 400 -9.67 -5.19 -18.55
N LEU A 401 -9.20 -4.93 -17.32
CA LEU A 401 -9.75 -5.52 -16.10
C LEU A 401 -11.21 -5.12 -15.89
N PHE A 402 -11.51 -3.83 -16.04
CA PHE A 402 -12.88 -3.36 -15.88
C PHE A 402 -13.82 -3.94 -16.93
N ASN A 403 -13.40 -4.02 -18.19
CA ASN A 403 -14.22 -4.59 -19.27
C ASN A 403 -14.49 -6.09 -19.04
N LYS A 404 -13.57 -6.83 -18.40
CA LYS A 404 -13.82 -8.22 -17.98
C LYS A 404 -14.90 -8.29 -16.89
N LEU A 405 -14.91 -7.34 -15.95
CA LEU A 405 -15.91 -7.25 -14.88
C LEU A 405 -17.29 -6.78 -15.39
N ARG A 406 -17.31 -5.83 -16.33
CA ARG A 406 -18.51 -5.22 -16.92
C ARG A 406 -18.46 -5.22 -18.46
N PRO A 407 -18.66 -6.37 -19.14
CA PRO A 407 -18.50 -6.47 -20.60
C PRO A 407 -19.45 -5.59 -21.42
N THR A 408 -20.59 -5.22 -20.86
CA THR A 408 -21.63 -4.41 -21.51
C THR A 408 -21.41 -2.90 -21.35
N GLU A 409 -20.53 -2.48 -20.45
CA GLU A 409 -20.17 -1.08 -20.25
C GLU A 409 -18.87 -0.78 -20.97
N LYS A 410 -18.92 0.03 -22.03
CA LYS A 410 -17.70 0.59 -22.61
C LYS A 410 -17.18 1.66 -21.65
N ASN A 411 -16.12 1.33 -20.93
CA ASN A 411 -15.50 2.27 -20.02
C ASN A 411 -14.35 2.99 -20.70
N GLU A 412 -14.40 4.31 -20.61
CA GLU A 412 -13.33 5.21 -21.02
C GLU A 412 -12.71 5.71 -19.73
N ALA A 413 -11.50 5.27 -19.38
CA ALA A 413 -10.79 5.75 -18.19
C ALA A 413 -10.74 7.29 -18.13
N ASP A 414 -10.79 7.95 -19.29
CA ASP A 414 -10.92 9.38 -19.47
C ASP A 414 -12.24 9.96 -18.88
N VAL A 415 -13.37 9.26 -19.01
CA VAL A 415 -14.66 9.69 -18.44
C VAL A 415 -14.63 9.66 -16.91
N VAL A 416 -14.05 8.59 -16.33
CA VAL A 416 -13.89 8.51 -14.87
C VAL A 416 -12.94 9.60 -14.38
N PHE A 417 -11.87 9.85 -15.13
CA PHE A 417 -10.91 10.89 -14.82
C PHE A 417 -11.51 12.29 -14.86
N GLU A 418 -12.28 12.62 -15.90
CA GLU A 418 -12.98 13.90 -16.03
C GLU A 418 -14.06 14.05 -14.96
N HIS A 419 -14.74 12.96 -14.56
CA HIS A 419 -15.71 12.99 -13.46
C HIS A 419 -15.07 13.34 -12.11
N VAL A 420 -13.93 12.72 -11.79
CA VAL A 420 -13.27 12.85 -10.49
C VAL A 420 -12.45 14.13 -10.40
N PHE A 421 -11.62 14.44 -11.40
CA PHE A 421 -10.73 15.59 -11.35
C PHE A 421 -11.29 16.79 -12.13
N GLY A 422 -11.88 16.55 -13.30
CA GLY A 422 -12.45 17.57 -14.18
C GLY A 422 -11.55 18.79 -14.41
N ASN A 423 -12.17 19.93 -14.70
CA ASN A 423 -11.47 21.20 -14.95
C ASN A 423 -10.81 21.81 -13.69
N TYR A 424 -11.19 21.39 -12.48
CA TYR A 424 -10.70 21.97 -11.22
C TYR A 424 -10.15 20.88 -10.27
N PRO A 425 -9.03 20.23 -10.66
CA PRO A 425 -8.52 19.03 -9.99
C PRO A 425 -8.22 19.21 -8.50
N ASN A 426 -7.62 20.34 -8.10
CA ASN A 426 -7.28 20.61 -6.70
C ASN A 426 -8.53 20.80 -5.83
N PHE A 427 -9.53 21.50 -6.35
CA PHE A 427 -10.80 21.71 -5.65
C PHE A 427 -11.59 20.41 -5.53
N ASN A 428 -11.65 19.62 -6.60
CA ASN A 428 -12.36 18.34 -6.60
C ASN A 428 -11.67 17.32 -5.69
N PHE A 429 -10.33 17.26 -5.69
CA PHE A 429 -9.58 16.46 -4.74
C PHE A 429 -9.91 16.82 -3.28
N LEU A 430 -9.88 18.12 -2.94
CA LEU A 430 -10.24 18.58 -1.59
C LEU A 430 -11.69 18.24 -1.24
N ARG A 431 -12.63 18.41 -2.18
CA ARG A 431 -14.03 18.02 -2.02
C ARG A 431 -14.15 16.53 -1.68
N HIS A 432 -13.43 15.66 -2.38
CA HIS A 432 -13.42 14.23 -2.14
C HIS A 432 -12.88 13.87 -0.75
N ILE A 433 -11.80 14.52 -0.29
CA ILE A 433 -11.29 14.35 1.08
C ILE A 433 -12.36 14.74 2.11
N VAL A 434 -13.00 15.90 1.94
CA VAL A 434 -14.04 16.39 2.86
C VAL A 434 -15.25 15.46 2.87
N SER A 435 -15.73 15.02 1.70
CA SER A 435 -16.83 14.08 1.58
C SER A 435 -16.54 12.74 2.24
N PHE A 436 -15.31 12.21 2.08
CA PHE A 436 -14.88 11.01 2.81
C PHE A 436 -14.91 11.25 4.32
N GLY A 437 -14.37 12.36 4.81
CA GLY A 437 -14.36 12.68 6.25
C GLY A 437 -15.75 12.78 6.88
N LEU A 438 -16.76 13.22 6.11
CA LEU A 438 -18.16 13.31 6.57
C LEU A 438 -18.88 11.95 6.60
N SER A 439 -18.52 11.01 5.72
CA SER A 439 -19.20 9.70 5.64
C SER A 439 -18.28 8.59 5.11
N PRO A 440 -17.26 8.17 5.88
CA PRO A 440 -16.21 7.26 5.38
C PRO A 440 -16.73 5.91 4.87
N SER A 441 -17.72 5.32 5.55
CA SER A 441 -18.24 3.97 5.27
C SER A 441 -19.18 3.90 4.06
N GLN A 442 -19.75 5.02 3.62
CA GLN A 442 -20.69 5.09 2.49
C GLN A 442 -20.09 5.81 1.28
N TYR A 443 -18.85 6.29 1.42
CA TYR A 443 -18.20 7.08 0.41
C TYR A 443 -17.86 6.26 -0.84
N THR A 444 -18.28 6.75 -2.00
CA THR A 444 -17.88 6.22 -3.32
C THR A 444 -17.40 7.38 -4.19
N LEU A 445 -16.35 7.12 -4.95
CA LEU A 445 -15.62 8.12 -5.71
C LEU A 445 -16.04 8.13 -7.18
N THR A 446 -16.27 6.95 -7.77
CA THR A 446 -16.42 6.79 -9.22
C THR A 446 -17.86 6.59 -9.68
N LYS A 447 -18.78 6.36 -8.74
CA LYS A 447 -20.21 6.29 -9.02
C LYS A 447 -20.79 7.69 -9.07
N ALA A 448 -21.42 8.04 -10.19
CA ALA A 448 -22.23 9.26 -10.26
C ALA A 448 -23.33 9.18 -9.20
N HIS A 449 -23.38 10.14 -8.28
CA HIS A 449 -24.58 10.32 -7.47
C HIS A 449 -25.78 10.49 -8.40
N PRO A 450 -26.89 9.75 -8.20
CA PRO A 450 -28.09 10.00 -8.98
C PRO A 450 -28.41 11.49 -8.85
N LYS A 451 -28.54 12.17 -9.99
CA LYS A 451 -29.03 13.55 -10.03
C LYS A 451 -30.36 13.54 -9.30
N THR A 452 -30.38 13.98 -8.04
CA THR A 452 -31.62 14.25 -7.34
C THR A 452 -32.29 15.36 -8.12
N SER A 453 -33.27 14.97 -8.90
CA SER A 453 -34.23 15.84 -9.54
C SER A 453 -35.10 16.48 -8.45
N SER A 454 -34.56 17.48 -7.77
CA SER A 454 -35.35 18.55 -7.17
C SER A 454 -34.41 19.66 -6.74
N GLN A 455 -34.58 20.81 -7.37
CA GLN A 455 -34.04 22.07 -6.91
C GLN A 455 -34.39 22.28 -5.44
N SER A 456 -33.39 22.37 -4.57
CA SER A 456 -33.42 23.35 -3.50
C SER A 456 -32.01 23.92 -3.35
N ARG A 457 -31.83 25.16 -3.83
CA ARG A 457 -30.67 25.97 -3.50
C ARG A 457 -30.65 26.17 -1.98
N SER A 458 -29.87 25.38 -1.25
CA SER A 458 -29.41 25.75 0.08
C SER A 458 -27.95 26.17 -0.04
N GLY A 459 -27.76 27.46 -0.34
CA GLY A 459 -26.44 28.08 -0.17
C GLY A 459 -26.04 28.04 1.30
N PHE A 460 -24.74 27.86 1.54
CA PHE A 460 -24.08 27.77 2.86
C PHE A 460 -24.28 29.00 3.78
N PHE A 461 -25.03 30.01 3.35
CA PHE A 461 -25.44 31.16 4.14
C PHE A 461 -26.92 31.47 3.83
N SER A 462 -27.83 30.96 4.65
CA SER A 462 -29.18 31.51 4.77
C SER A 462 -29.59 31.46 6.24
N PRO A 463 -30.11 32.56 6.83
CA PRO A 463 -30.45 32.59 8.24
C PRO A 463 -31.62 31.62 8.50
N ARG A 464 -31.52 30.85 9.58
CA ARG A 464 -32.66 30.08 10.11
C ARG A 464 -33.71 31.07 10.60
N GLU A 465 -34.81 31.21 9.87
CA GLU A 465 -36.04 31.76 10.45
C GLU A 465 -36.56 30.75 11.49
N SER A 466 -36.73 31.25 12.71
CA SER A 466 -37.31 30.53 13.84
C SER A 466 -38.81 30.34 13.64
N THR A 467 -39.26 29.08 13.59
CA THR A 467 -40.70 28.75 13.65
C THR A 467 -41.14 28.59 15.10
N GLU A 468 -42.03 29.49 15.56
CA GLU A 468 -42.94 29.28 16.69
C GLU A 468 -43.98 28.18 16.38
N PRO A 469 -44.53 27.49 17.40
CA PRO A 469 -45.50 26.42 17.19
C PRO A 469 -46.96 26.94 17.23
N ALA A 470 -47.76 26.57 16.24
CA ALA A 470 -49.23 26.64 16.30
C ALA A 470 -49.78 25.26 15.95
N LYS A 471 -50.29 24.52 16.95
CA LYS A 471 -51.70 24.37 17.34
C LYS A 471 -52.55 23.54 16.37
N ASP A 472 -52.98 22.40 16.91
CA ASP A 472 -54.20 21.63 16.66
C ASP A 472 -55.05 22.01 15.45
N LYS A 473 -55.22 21.05 14.53
CA LYS A 473 -56.56 20.63 14.09
C LYS A 473 -56.59 19.13 13.82
N MET A 474 -57.38 18.49 14.67
CA MET A 474 -57.97 17.17 14.54
C MET A 474 -58.99 17.21 13.40
N GLU A 475 -58.90 16.31 12.42
CA GLU A 475 -60.08 15.92 11.65
C GLU A 475 -59.98 14.44 11.24
N VAL A 476 -60.99 13.72 11.72
CA VAL A 476 -61.26 12.30 11.58
C VAL A 476 -62.00 12.10 10.27
N PHE A 477 -61.55 11.19 9.40
CA PHE A 477 -62.45 10.37 8.59
C PHE A 477 -61.74 9.05 8.26
N GLY A 478 -62.32 7.95 8.71
CA GLY A 478 -61.90 6.62 8.35
C GLY A 478 -62.54 6.17 7.04
N GLU A 479 -61.94 5.15 6.44
CA GLU A 479 -62.66 3.98 5.94
C GLU A 479 -61.66 2.85 5.68
N GLU A 480 -62.02 1.66 6.15
CA GLU A 480 -61.33 0.40 5.96
C GLU A 480 -61.31 0.00 4.48
N LYS A 481 -60.22 -0.65 4.02
CA LYS A 481 -60.33 -1.86 3.20
C LYS A 481 -59.07 -2.71 3.22
N ASN A 482 -59.32 -3.99 3.42
CA ASN A 482 -58.46 -5.15 3.60
C ASN A 482 -57.35 -5.38 2.56
N PHE A 483 -56.26 -5.97 3.07
CA PHE A 483 -55.51 -7.15 2.58
C PHE A 483 -55.65 -7.54 1.09
N ASP A 484 -54.52 -7.71 0.40
CA ASP A 484 -53.97 -9.05 0.21
C ASP A 484 -52.51 -9.04 -0.27
N MET A 485 -51.75 -9.99 0.28
CA MET A 485 -50.40 -10.38 -0.10
C MET A 485 -50.45 -11.30 -1.32
N TYR A 486 -49.54 -11.08 -2.28
CA TYR A 486 -48.75 -12.14 -2.90
C TYR A 486 -47.40 -11.58 -3.32
#